data_AF-A0A117DVR0-F1
#
_entry.id   AF-A0A117DVR0-F1
#
_cell.length_a   1.000
_cell.length_b   1.000
_cell.length_c   1.000
_cell.angle_alpha   90.00
_cell.angle_beta   90.00
_cell.angle_gamma   90.00
#
_symmetry.space_group_name_H-M   'P 1'
#
loop_
_entity.id
_entity.type
_entity.pdbx_description
1 polymer ?
#
loop_
_entity_poly.entity_id
_entity_poly.type
_entity_poly.pdbx_seq_one_letter_code
_entity_poly.pdbx_strand_id
1 'polypeptide(L)'
;MLGSARHRQDIMEPLYAAGCRDQPDYAECMLFVRLGAFTPAQGLFAFTLFCAFLNHYVFCPSRLGSIYGNKFVALPQEEQRRVGVLHVGIVMKLIALCLLSNSLYLTQSWGHPWFDPGLSLGRSPADMAAGAIASFAALSLFDLIYSEHIKFIYLLHHLGTLACVQGATGDYNWLIMGSQILPKSPPAILRVLLAQRDGPPILLGGAHDALSAKLTEEAGFDGIWASGFGISAVQAVPDANILSMTETIDAMAAMTAAVPEMPVLADVDGGFGNAINVIRTVQRCERAGLAGVCLEDNIFPKRCSFYDSVQRALVPIDEHVGKIRAAVATRKDPDFVVVARTEALIVGAGIEEALRRARAYRDAGADALLVHSKQSNFGELREFAERWFTIGQDKESDGQTQHCPLIAVPTTYGMTSAEELADAGFRVIIFANQALRAAVRGMRQVLADLKRELRPAAVEGCITTLPEMYKLVGVPELVANEAEFLPTTGT
;
A
#
# COMPACT_ATOMS: atom_id res chain seq x y z
N MET A 1 4.25 -29.27 48.37
CA MET A 1 3.42 -29.22 49.60
C MET A 1 3.06 -27.77 49.90
N LEU A 2 1.77 -27.53 50.11
CA LEU A 2 1.14 -26.43 50.86
C LEU A 2 1.50 -24.98 50.50
N GLY A 3 0.63 -24.39 49.68
CA GLY A 3 0.42 -22.94 49.52
C GLY A 3 -0.90 -22.62 48.81
N SER A 4 -1.88 -23.54 48.89
CA SER A 4 -3.19 -23.42 48.28
C SER A 4 -4.19 -22.85 49.31
N ALA A 5 -5.02 -21.91 48.86
CA ALA A 5 -6.15 -21.28 49.56
C ALA A 5 -5.90 -19.90 50.20
N ARG A 6 -4.90 -19.70 51.09
CA ARG A 6 -4.79 -18.41 51.82
C ARG A 6 -4.55 -17.17 50.92
N HIS A 7 -3.58 -17.24 50.01
CA HIS A 7 -3.29 -16.12 49.09
C HIS A 7 -4.41 -15.84 48.06
N ARG A 8 -5.32 -16.80 47.84
CA ARG A 8 -6.47 -16.62 46.94
C ARG A 8 -7.69 -16.04 47.66
N GLN A 9 -7.78 -16.19 48.97
CA GLN A 9 -8.83 -15.58 49.78
C GLN A 9 -8.59 -14.07 49.94
N ASP A 10 -7.34 -13.64 50.13
CA ASP A 10 -7.02 -12.22 50.39
C ASP A 10 -7.33 -11.30 49.19
N ILE A 11 -7.28 -11.84 47.96
CA ILE A 11 -7.62 -11.09 46.73
C ILE A 11 -9.15 -11.02 46.51
N MET A 12 -9.90 -12.01 47.01
CA MET A 12 -11.33 -12.16 46.72
C MET A 12 -12.23 -11.69 47.88
N GLU A 13 -11.69 -11.54 49.09
CA GLU A 13 -12.41 -11.00 50.25
C GLU A 13 -13.10 -9.64 50.01
N PRO A 14 -12.50 -8.68 49.27
CA PRO A 14 -13.17 -7.40 48.98
C PRO A 14 -14.43 -7.57 48.12
N LEU A 15 -14.42 -8.54 47.20
CA LEU A 15 -15.54 -8.85 46.30
C LEU A 15 -16.64 -9.66 47.01
N TYR A 16 -16.25 -10.52 47.95
CA TYR A 16 -17.20 -11.25 48.79
C TYR A 16 -17.84 -10.37 49.86
N ALA A 17 -17.11 -9.40 50.41
CA ALA A 17 -17.64 -8.38 51.33
C ALA A 17 -18.67 -7.44 50.67
N ALA A 18 -18.70 -7.36 49.34
CA ALA A 18 -19.65 -6.58 48.56
C ALA A 18 -20.98 -7.32 48.24
N GLY A 19 -21.20 -8.52 48.80
CA GLY A 19 -22.50 -9.22 48.73
C GLY A 19 -22.77 -10.01 47.44
N CYS A 20 -21.76 -10.24 46.58
CA CYS A 20 -21.93 -10.94 45.29
C CYS A 20 -22.18 -12.45 45.39
N ARG A 21 -22.20 -13.03 46.60
CA ARG A 21 -22.24 -14.50 46.81
C ARG A 21 -23.58 -15.14 46.46
N ASP A 22 -24.67 -14.39 46.62
CA ASP A 22 -26.04 -14.91 46.53
C ASP A 22 -26.78 -14.45 45.26
N GLN A 23 -26.06 -13.87 44.30
CA GLN A 23 -26.59 -13.43 43.00
C GLN A 23 -26.50 -14.58 41.98
N PRO A 24 -27.63 -15.09 41.43
CA PRO A 24 -27.64 -16.22 40.49
C PRO A 24 -26.72 -16.00 39.28
N ASP A 25 -26.71 -14.78 38.76
CA ASP A 25 -25.94 -14.37 37.58
C ASP A 25 -24.43 -14.41 37.81
N TYR A 26 -23.97 -14.23 39.07
CA TYR A 26 -22.56 -14.30 39.42
C TYR A 26 -22.07 -15.75 39.52
N ALA A 27 -22.93 -16.66 39.99
CA ALA A 27 -22.66 -18.09 39.99
C ALA A 27 -22.57 -18.64 38.56
N GLU A 28 -23.43 -18.17 37.63
CA GLU A 28 -23.36 -18.54 36.21
C GLU A 28 -22.12 -17.97 35.52
N CYS A 29 -21.77 -16.70 35.73
CA CYS A 29 -20.53 -16.12 35.21
C CYS A 29 -19.28 -16.86 35.71
N MET A 30 -19.25 -17.26 36.99
CA MET A 30 -18.15 -18.05 37.55
C MET A 30 -18.15 -19.51 37.06
N LEU A 31 -19.31 -20.08 36.70
CA LEU A 31 -19.41 -21.38 36.03
C LEU A 31 -18.83 -21.31 34.60
N PHE A 32 -19.07 -20.21 33.89
CA PHE A 32 -18.52 -19.94 32.56
C PHE A 32 -16.99 -19.74 32.58
N VAL A 33 -16.46 -19.06 33.59
CA VAL A 33 -15.00 -18.94 33.80
C VAL A 33 -14.38 -20.28 34.19
N ARG A 34 -15.11 -21.16 34.89
CA ARG A 34 -14.66 -22.52 35.22
C ARG A 34 -14.62 -23.49 34.04
N LEU A 35 -15.36 -23.24 32.95
CA LEU A 35 -15.50 -24.18 31.82
C LEU A 35 -14.56 -23.92 30.63
N GLY A 36 -13.83 -22.81 30.60
CA GLY A 36 -12.58 -22.67 29.84
C GLY A 36 -12.58 -23.06 28.35
N ALA A 37 -13.71 -23.01 27.64
CA ALA A 37 -13.80 -23.40 26.24
C ALA A 37 -14.91 -22.61 25.52
N PHE A 38 -14.56 -21.81 24.51
CA PHE A 38 -15.54 -21.14 23.65
C PHE A 38 -15.30 -21.51 22.19
N THR A 39 -16.28 -22.12 21.51
CA THR A 39 -16.33 -22.17 20.03
C THR A 39 -16.72 -20.78 19.45
N PRO A 40 -16.53 -20.50 18.15
CA PRO A 40 -16.91 -19.21 17.54
C PRO A 40 -18.38 -18.82 17.79
N ALA A 41 -19.30 -19.78 17.78
CA ALA A 41 -20.72 -19.56 18.09
C ALA A 41 -20.96 -19.24 19.58
N GLN A 42 -20.17 -19.83 20.48
CA GLN A 42 -20.21 -19.52 21.91
C GLN A 42 -19.52 -18.19 22.23
N GLY A 43 -18.53 -17.77 21.42
CA GLY A 43 -17.96 -16.42 21.45
C GLY A 43 -18.97 -15.36 21.03
N LEU A 44 -19.80 -15.64 20.01
CA LEU A 44 -20.91 -14.77 19.61
C LEU A 44 -22.00 -14.71 20.70
N PHE A 45 -22.30 -15.82 21.36
CA PHE A 45 -23.26 -15.86 22.48
C PHE A 45 -22.72 -15.12 23.72
N ALA A 46 -21.45 -15.32 24.07
CA ALA A 46 -20.78 -14.59 25.14
C ALA A 46 -20.69 -13.08 24.84
N PHE A 47 -20.44 -12.71 23.58
CA PHE A 47 -20.45 -11.32 23.10
C PHE A 47 -21.87 -10.71 23.12
N THR A 48 -22.90 -11.51 22.86
CA THR A 48 -24.30 -11.06 22.93
C THR A 48 -24.79 -10.87 24.36
N LEU A 49 -24.44 -11.81 25.27
CA LEU A 49 -24.65 -11.66 26.71
C LEU A 49 -23.85 -10.48 27.26
N PHE A 50 -22.65 -10.25 26.75
CA PHE A 50 -21.78 -9.11 27.06
C PHE A 50 -22.39 -7.77 26.60
N CYS A 51 -22.95 -7.69 25.39
CA CYS A 51 -23.68 -6.52 24.92
C CYS A 51 -24.97 -6.29 25.73
N ALA A 52 -25.65 -7.36 26.15
CA ALA A 52 -26.79 -7.26 27.06
C ALA A 52 -26.35 -6.76 28.46
N PHE A 53 -25.20 -7.21 28.97
CA PHE A 53 -24.63 -6.79 30.25
C PHE A 53 -24.19 -5.32 30.20
N LEU A 54 -23.54 -4.88 29.10
CA LEU A 54 -23.20 -3.48 28.84
C LEU A 54 -24.46 -2.61 28.79
N ASN A 55 -25.49 -3.04 28.05
CA ASN A 55 -26.73 -2.27 27.95
C ASN A 55 -27.47 -2.19 29.30
N HIS A 56 -27.37 -3.24 30.12
CA HIS A 56 -28.08 -3.35 31.40
C HIS A 56 -27.37 -2.65 32.58
N TYR A 57 -26.02 -2.60 32.59
CA TYR A 57 -25.24 -2.01 33.70
C TYR A 57 -24.63 -0.64 33.39
N VAL A 58 -24.37 -0.30 32.12
CA VAL A 58 -23.81 1.03 31.76
C VAL A 58 -24.87 2.12 31.75
N PHE A 59 -26.12 1.76 31.48
CA PHE A 59 -27.22 2.72 31.37
C PHE A 59 -28.19 2.70 32.56
N CYS A 60 -27.93 1.92 33.62
CA CYS A 60 -28.77 1.83 34.81
C CYS A 60 -28.00 2.21 36.10
N PRO A 61 -27.96 3.52 36.47
CA PRO A 61 -27.18 4.02 37.60
C PRO A 61 -27.52 3.41 38.97
N SER A 62 -28.73 2.87 39.12
CA SER A 62 -29.22 2.28 40.38
C SER A 62 -28.43 1.03 40.82
N ARG A 63 -27.89 0.23 39.88
CA ARG A 63 -27.07 -0.96 40.22
C ARG A 63 -25.61 -0.63 40.51
N LEU A 64 -25.02 0.38 39.85
CA LEU A 64 -23.71 0.89 40.25
C LEU A 64 -23.76 1.51 41.65
N GLY A 65 -24.91 2.08 42.03
CA GLY A 65 -25.21 2.51 43.39
C GLY A 65 -25.17 1.39 44.43
N SER A 66 -25.53 0.14 44.06
CA SER A 66 -25.38 -1.01 44.98
C SER A 66 -23.93 -1.49 45.13
N ILE A 67 -23.07 -1.25 44.14
CA ILE A 67 -21.65 -1.65 44.16
C ILE A 67 -20.80 -0.59 44.88
N TYR A 68 -21.05 0.70 44.58
CA TYR A 68 -20.26 1.82 45.07
C TYR A 68 -20.91 2.59 46.24
N GLY A 69 -22.11 2.19 46.63
CA GLY A 69 -22.84 2.71 47.79
C GLY A 69 -23.35 4.14 47.65
N ASN A 70 -23.85 4.68 48.76
CA ASN A 70 -24.57 5.98 48.80
C ASN A 70 -23.73 7.18 48.31
N LYS A 71 -22.40 7.09 48.36
CA LYS A 71 -21.50 8.14 47.85
C LYS A 71 -21.55 8.26 46.33
N PHE A 72 -21.73 7.15 45.61
CA PHE A 72 -21.90 7.16 44.15
C PHE A 72 -23.26 7.71 43.74
N VAL A 73 -24.32 7.31 44.44
CA VAL A 73 -25.70 7.77 44.17
C VAL A 73 -25.84 9.29 44.39
N ALA A 74 -25.03 9.87 45.29
CA ALA A 74 -24.98 11.30 45.55
C ALA A 74 -24.23 12.13 44.49
N LEU A 75 -23.50 11.48 43.56
CA LEU A 75 -22.79 12.19 42.49
C LEU A 75 -23.76 12.75 41.43
N PRO A 76 -23.44 13.85 40.76
CA PRO A 76 -24.15 14.30 39.57
C PRO A 76 -24.22 13.20 38.50
N GLN A 77 -25.33 13.14 37.76
CA GLN A 77 -25.62 12.05 36.82
C GLN A 77 -24.54 11.90 35.73
N GLU A 78 -23.87 12.99 35.36
CA GLU A 78 -22.76 12.98 34.41
C GLU A 78 -21.50 12.32 34.99
N GLU A 79 -21.19 12.55 36.27
CA GLU A 79 -20.08 11.88 36.95
C GLU A 79 -20.36 10.40 37.22
N GLN A 80 -21.62 10.05 37.53
CA GLN A 80 -22.04 8.65 37.64
C GLN A 80 -21.80 7.89 36.32
N ARG A 81 -22.07 8.53 35.18
CA ARG A 81 -21.78 7.96 33.86
C ARG A 81 -20.27 7.80 33.62
N ARG A 82 -19.45 8.79 33.98
CA ARG A 82 -17.99 8.70 33.85
C ARG A 82 -17.41 7.55 34.67
N VAL A 83 -17.86 7.40 35.91
CA VAL A 83 -17.44 6.30 36.80
C VAL A 83 -17.93 4.94 36.26
N GLY A 84 -19.14 4.87 35.71
CA GLY A 84 -19.65 3.67 35.03
C GLY A 84 -18.78 3.24 33.86
N VAL A 85 -18.36 4.18 33.00
CA VAL A 85 -17.45 3.92 31.88
C VAL A 85 -16.09 3.44 32.37
N LEU A 86 -15.56 4.04 33.44
CA LEU A 86 -14.27 3.64 34.03
C LEU A 86 -14.31 2.21 34.61
N HIS A 87 -15.38 1.87 35.34
CA HIS A 87 -15.54 0.53 35.92
C HIS A 87 -15.57 -0.55 34.83
N VAL A 88 -16.31 -0.32 33.75
CA VAL A 88 -16.37 -1.21 32.60
C VAL A 88 -14.98 -1.36 31.97
N GLY A 89 -14.25 -0.25 31.79
CA GLY A 89 -12.89 -0.28 31.25
C GLY A 89 -11.94 -1.13 32.10
N ILE A 90 -12.02 -1.06 33.42
CA ILE A 90 -11.20 -1.87 34.33
C ILE A 90 -11.58 -3.36 34.22
N VAL A 91 -12.86 -3.69 34.22
CA VAL A 91 -13.33 -5.08 34.08
C VAL A 91 -12.90 -5.67 32.73
N MET A 92 -12.96 -4.87 31.66
CA MET A 92 -12.49 -5.29 30.33
C MET A 92 -11.00 -5.55 30.30
N LYS A 93 -10.18 -4.69 30.92
CA LYS A 93 -8.74 -4.91 31.01
C LYS A 93 -8.40 -6.19 31.77
N LEU A 94 -9.11 -6.50 32.84
CA LEU A 94 -8.91 -7.72 33.62
C LEU A 94 -9.30 -8.98 32.83
N ILE A 95 -10.44 -8.96 32.12
CA ILE A 95 -10.87 -10.08 31.29
C ILE A 95 -9.90 -10.31 30.12
N ALA A 96 -9.48 -9.25 29.44
CA ALA A 96 -8.52 -9.34 28.36
C ALA A 96 -7.14 -9.82 28.84
N LEU A 97 -6.69 -9.44 30.04
CA LEU A 97 -5.48 -10.00 30.65
C LEU A 97 -5.61 -11.51 30.90
N CYS A 98 -6.77 -11.97 31.37
CA CYS A 98 -7.04 -13.39 31.59
C CYS A 98 -7.05 -14.19 30.27
N LEU A 99 -7.62 -13.63 29.21
CA LEU A 99 -7.64 -14.27 27.88
C LEU A 99 -6.26 -14.28 27.22
N LEU A 100 -5.49 -13.19 27.38
CA LEU A 100 -4.14 -13.05 26.87
C LEU A 100 -3.17 -14.02 27.57
N SER A 101 -3.23 -14.09 28.90
CA SER A 101 -2.38 -14.99 29.70
C SER A 101 -2.64 -16.46 29.39
N ASN A 102 -3.90 -16.85 29.18
CA ASN A 102 -4.24 -18.22 28.78
C ASN A 102 -3.73 -18.54 27.36
N SER A 103 -3.90 -17.63 26.41
CA SER A 103 -3.45 -17.81 25.03
C SER A 103 -1.93 -17.88 24.92
N LEU A 104 -1.21 -17.03 25.65
CA LEU A 104 0.26 -17.05 25.74
C LEU A 104 0.78 -18.32 26.41
N TYR A 105 0.17 -18.73 27.53
CA TYR A 105 0.55 -19.95 28.25
C TYR A 105 0.42 -21.19 27.35
N LEU A 106 -0.67 -21.31 26.61
CA LEU A 106 -0.91 -22.44 25.72
C LEU A 106 0.02 -22.42 24.49
N THR A 107 0.36 -21.24 23.97
CA THR A 107 1.29 -21.11 22.83
C THR A 107 2.74 -21.42 23.24
N GLN A 108 3.18 -20.95 24.42
CA GLN A 108 4.54 -21.18 24.92
C GLN A 108 4.77 -22.62 25.40
N SER A 109 3.72 -23.27 25.87
CA SER A 109 3.79 -24.66 26.34
C SER A 109 3.62 -25.67 25.19
N TRP A 110 3.30 -25.21 23.98
CA TRP A 110 3.04 -26.07 22.83
C TRP A 110 4.25 -26.91 22.43
N GLY A 111 4.07 -28.23 22.35
CA GLY A 111 5.14 -29.18 22.02
C GLY A 111 6.07 -29.52 23.19
N HIS A 112 5.84 -28.98 24.38
CA HIS A 112 6.58 -29.37 25.58
C HIS A 112 6.09 -30.74 26.10
N PRO A 113 6.95 -31.69 26.51
CA PRO A 113 6.56 -33.06 26.87
C PRO A 113 5.51 -33.25 27.98
N TRP A 114 5.22 -32.23 28.78
CA TRP A 114 4.19 -32.24 29.83
C TRP A 114 2.91 -31.48 29.43
N PHE A 115 2.86 -30.96 28.19
CA PHE A 115 1.70 -30.27 27.65
C PHE A 115 0.65 -31.28 27.18
N ASP A 116 -0.56 -31.18 27.74
CA ASP A 116 -1.70 -32.01 27.33
C ASP A 116 -2.33 -31.42 26.04
N PRO A 117 -2.28 -32.11 24.89
CA PRO A 117 -2.85 -31.62 23.64
C PRO A 117 -4.36 -31.39 23.72
N GLY A 118 -5.07 -32.04 24.63
CA GLY A 118 -6.50 -31.85 24.86
C GLY A 118 -6.87 -30.43 25.29
N LEU A 119 -5.94 -29.70 25.92
CA LEU A 119 -6.12 -28.30 26.34
C LEU A 119 -6.16 -27.33 25.16
N SER A 120 -5.69 -27.74 23.98
CA SER A 120 -5.75 -26.92 22.77
C SER A 120 -7.11 -26.89 22.08
N LEU A 121 -8.01 -27.82 22.47
CA LEU A 121 -9.32 -28.01 21.84
C LEU A 121 -9.24 -28.10 20.30
N GLY A 122 -8.15 -28.70 19.79
CA GLY A 122 -7.93 -28.92 18.34
C GLY A 122 -7.44 -27.70 17.56
N ARG A 123 -7.00 -26.63 18.24
CA ARG A 123 -6.51 -25.40 17.60
C ARG A 123 -5.03 -25.49 17.27
N SER A 124 -4.62 -24.87 16.16
CA SER A 124 -3.21 -24.76 15.82
C SER A 124 -2.53 -23.66 16.64
N PRO A 125 -1.20 -23.71 16.83
CA PRO A 125 -0.44 -22.63 17.48
C PRO A 125 -0.67 -21.25 16.84
N ALA A 126 -0.91 -21.21 15.53
CA ALA A 126 -1.20 -19.98 14.81
C ALA A 126 -2.55 -19.37 15.22
N ASP A 127 -3.58 -20.21 15.42
CA ASP A 127 -4.91 -19.76 15.89
C ASP A 127 -4.85 -19.20 17.31
N MET A 128 -4.01 -19.80 18.15
CA MET A 128 -3.81 -19.38 19.54
C MET A 128 -3.01 -18.07 19.61
N ALA A 129 -1.98 -17.92 18.78
CA ALA A 129 -1.21 -16.69 18.63
C ALA A 129 -2.07 -15.54 18.07
N ALA A 130 -2.92 -15.81 17.08
CA ALA A 130 -3.88 -14.83 16.56
C ALA A 130 -4.88 -14.36 17.64
N GLY A 131 -5.37 -15.27 18.49
CA GLY A 131 -6.21 -14.94 19.64
C GLY A 131 -5.50 -14.07 20.68
N ALA A 132 -4.20 -14.30 20.93
CA ALA A 132 -3.39 -13.47 21.82
C ALA A 132 -3.19 -12.06 21.24
N ILE A 133 -2.86 -11.95 19.95
CA ILE A 133 -2.68 -10.67 19.26
C ILE A 133 -3.99 -9.87 19.23
N ALA A 134 -5.12 -10.51 18.95
CA ALA A 134 -6.43 -9.87 18.99
C ALA A 134 -6.79 -9.36 20.40
N SER A 135 -6.46 -10.12 21.44
CA SER A 135 -6.67 -9.72 22.84
C SER A 135 -5.78 -8.53 23.22
N PHE A 136 -4.54 -8.50 22.74
CA PHE A 136 -3.60 -7.39 22.95
C PHE A 136 -4.00 -6.12 22.18
N ALA A 137 -4.49 -6.27 20.95
CA ALA A 137 -5.04 -5.18 20.16
C ALA A 137 -6.28 -4.59 20.83
N ALA A 138 -7.18 -5.43 21.37
CA ALA A 138 -8.36 -4.97 22.12
C ALA A 138 -7.97 -4.19 23.39
N LEU A 139 -6.91 -4.60 24.10
CA LEU A 139 -6.35 -3.86 25.24
C LEU A 139 -5.79 -2.50 24.81
N SER A 140 -5.05 -2.46 23.69
CA SER A 140 -4.36 -1.26 23.18
C SER A 140 -5.33 -0.23 22.57
N LEU A 141 -6.37 -0.70 21.88
CA LEU A 141 -7.44 0.14 21.32
C LEU A 141 -8.25 0.82 22.42
N PHE A 142 -8.40 0.19 23.60
CA PHE A 142 -9.15 0.78 24.70
C PHE A 142 -8.41 1.93 25.39
N ASP A 143 -7.07 1.90 25.43
CA ASP A 143 -6.28 3.04 25.92
C ASP A 143 -6.39 4.27 25.00
N LEU A 144 -6.73 4.09 23.72
CA LEU A 144 -7.02 5.17 22.76
C LEU A 144 -8.44 5.77 22.94
N ILE A 145 -9.39 5.02 23.51
CA ILE A 145 -10.82 5.38 23.64
C ILE A 145 -11.07 6.41 24.76
N TYR A 146 -10.04 6.78 25.53
CA TYR A 146 -10.15 7.78 26.61
C TYR A 146 -10.30 9.24 26.11
N SER A 147 -10.35 9.45 24.79
CA SER A 147 -10.51 10.74 24.13
C SER A 147 -11.97 10.99 23.68
N GLU A 148 -12.82 11.45 24.61
CA GLU A 148 -14.05 12.28 24.48
C GLU A 148 -15.06 12.13 23.30
N HIS A 149 -15.10 11.04 22.52
CA HIS A 149 -16.09 10.93 21.42
C HIS A 149 -16.91 9.63 21.42
N ILE A 150 -18.03 9.65 22.17
CA ILE A 150 -19.05 8.58 22.26
C ILE A 150 -19.65 8.20 20.88
N LYS A 151 -19.64 9.11 19.89
CA LYS A 151 -20.14 8.82 18.53
C LYS A 151 -19.30 7.76 17.79
N PHE A 152 -18.03 7.59 18.18
CA PHE A 152 -17.13 6.60 17.56
C PHE A 152 -17.49 5.15 17.97
N ILE A 153 -18.12 4.98 19.14
CA ILE A 153 -18.56 3.67 19.67
C ILE A 153 -19.66 3.06 18.80
N TYR A 154 -20.57 3.88 18.25
CA TYR A 154 -21.67 3.41 17.38
C TYR A 154 -21.16 2.94 16.00
N LEU A 155 -20.12 3.59 15.48
CA LEU A 155 -19.51 3.24 14.20
C LEU A 155 -18.70 1.94 14.30
N LEU A 156 -17.95 1.77 15.40
CA LEU A 156 -17.22 0.54 15.71
C LEU A 156 -18.16 -0.63 16.04
N HIS A 157 -19.30 -0.38 16.69
CA HIS A 157 -20.35 -1.39 16.90
C HIS A 157 -20.87 -1.95 15.57
N HIS A 158 -21.09 -1.11 14.56
CA HIS A 158 -21.53 -1.56 13.24
C HIS A 158 -20.43 -2.28 12.46
N LEU A 159 -19.19 -1.77 12.49
CA LEU A 159 -18.06 -2.40 11.81
C LEU A 159 -17.68 -3.76 12.42
N GLY A 160 -17.71 -3.87 13.75
CA GLY A 160 -17.47 -5.13 14.46
C GLY A 160 -18.58 -6.16 14.24
N THR A 161 -19.84 -5.71 14.15
CA THR A 161 -20.98 -6.60 13.82
C THR A 161 -20.90 -7.08 12.37
N LEU A 162 -20.52 -6.20 11.41
CA LEU A 162 -20.29 -6.61 10.01
C LEU A 162 -19.12 -7.60 9.89
N ALA A 163 -18.03 -7.37 10.63
CA ALA A 163 -16.87 -8.25 10.67
C ALA A 163 -17.18 -9.65 11.20
N CYS A 164 -17.97 -9.73 12.27
CA CYS A 164 -18.38 -11.01 12.85
C CYS A 164 -19.38 -11.78 11.98
N VAL A 165 -20.30 -11.08 11.29
CA VAL A 165 -21.27 -11.73 10.39
C VAL A 165 -20.59 -12.27 9.12
N GLN A 166 -19.56 -11.58 8.60
CA GLN A 166 -18.80 -12.05 7.43
C GLN A 166 -17.69 -13.06 7.77
N GLY A 167 -17.22 -13.10 9.03
CA GLY A 167 -16.29 -14.12 9.51
C GLY A 167 -16.87 -15.55 9.51
N ALA A 168 -18.20 -15.70 9.42
CA ALA A 168 -18.85 -17.01 9.31
C ALA A 168 -18.86 -17.58 7.89
N THR A 169 -18.52 -16.78 6.86
CA THR A 169 -18.61 -17.19 5.44
C THR A 169 -17.27 -17.44 4.75
N GLY A 170 -16.14 -17.46 5.49
CA GLY A 170 -14.92 -18.13 5.03
C GLY A 170 -13.98 -17.36 4.08
N ASP A 171 -14.16 -16.06 3.85
CA ASP A 171 -13.22 -15.25 3.06
C ASP A 171 -12.52 -14.19 3.91
N TYR A 172 -11.27 -14.49 4.30
CA TYR A 172 -10.42 -13.65 5.15
C TYR A 172 -9.53 -12.69 4.35
N ASN A 173 -10.09 -11.83 3.50
CA ASN A 173 -9.26 -10.92 2.69
C ASN A 173 -9.34 -9.43 3.06
N TRP A 174 -10.07 -9.06 4.12
CA TRP A 174 -10.32 -7.64 4.41
C TRP A 174 -9.99 -7.16 5.83
N LEU A 175 -9.66 -8.07 6.78
CA LEU A 175 -9.31 -7.69 8.16
C LEU A 175 -7.80 -7.53 8.44
N ILE A 176 -6.94 -7.66 7.42
CA ILE A 176 -5.50 -7.36 7.49
C ILE A 176 -5.25 -5.94 6.93
N MET A 177 -5.86 -4.92 7.52
CA MET A 177 -5.60 -3.51 7.14
C MET A 177 -5.04 -2.65 8.30
N GLY A 178 -4.56 -3.28 9.39
CA GLY A 178 -3.94 -2.56 10.53
C GLY A 178 -2.47 -2.90 10.79
N SER A 179 -1.91 -3.88 10.08
CA SER A 179 -0.48 -4.20 10.09
C SER A 179 -0.15 -4.83 8.73
N GLN A 180 -0.09 -4.00 7.69
CA GLN A 180 0.46 -4.48 6.42
C GLN A 180 1.91 -4.89 6.69
N ILE A 181 2.21 -6.17 6.50
CA ILE A 181 3.54 -6.57 6.07
C ILE A 181 3.71 -5.86 4.74
N LEU A 182 4.29 -4.67 4.75
CA LEU A 182 4.56 -3.90 3.54
C LEU A 182 5.34 -4.82 2.58
N PRO A 183 4.97 -4.86 1.29
CA PRO A 183 5.75 -5.60 0.30
C PRO A 183 7.22 -5.19 0.43
N LYS A 184 8.11 -6.17 0.60
CA LYS A 184 9.50 -5.92 1.03
C LYS A 184 10.43 -5.41 -0.07
N SER A 185 9.96 -5.28 -1.30
CA SER A 185 10.77 -4.85 -2.45
C SER A 185 9.98 -3.91 -3.37
N PRO A 186 10.67 -3.00 -4.08
CA PRO A 186 10.03 -2.12 -5.08
C PRO A 186 9.20 -2.86 -6.15
N PRO A 187 9.64 -4.01 -6.72
CA PRO A 187 8.79 -4.83 -7.61
C PRO A 187 7.46 -5.25 -6.97
N ALA A 188 7.50 -5.73 -5.72
CA ALA A 188 6.31 -6.18 -5.01
C ALA A 188 5.35 -5.03 -4.70
N ILE A 189 5.88 -3.84 -4.38
CA ILE A 189 5.07 -2.62 -4.21
C ILE A 189 4.35 -2.30 -5.52
N LEU A 190 5.07 -2.23 -6.65
CA LEU A 190 4.48 -1.92 -7.95
C LEU A 190 3.39 -2.93 -8.34
N ARG A 191 3.62 -4.21 -8.07
CA ARG A 191 2.65 -5.28 -8.34
C ARG A 191 1.38 -5.13 -7.51
N VAL A 192 1.51 -4.79 -6.22
CA VAL A 192 0.35 -4.48 -5.36
C VAL A 192 -0.40 -3.27 -5.86
N LEU A 193 0.29 -2.19 -6.25
CA LEU A 193 -0.35 -1.02 -6.84
C LEU A 193 -1.16 -1.40 -8.09
N LEU A 194 -0.56 -2.13 -9.03
CA LEU A 194 -1.24 -2.58 -10.26
C LEU A 194 -2.44 -3.50 -10.02
N ALA A 195 -2.45 -4.25 -8.92
CA ALA A 195 -3.57 -5.14 -8.58
C ALA A 195 -4.80 -4.38 -8.04
N GLN A 196 -4.66 -3.11 -7.64
CA GLN A 196 -5.76 -2.33 -7.09
C GLN A 196 -6.80 -1.98 -8.17
N ARG A 197 -8.04 -2.42 -7.94
CA ARG A 197 -9.16 -2.16 -8.85
C ARG A 197 -9.95 -0.90 -8.50
N ASP A 198 -9.99 -0.57 -7.22
CA ASP A 198 -10.79 0.52 -6.66
C ASP A 198 -9.93 1.43 -5.77
N GLY A 199 -10.42 2.64 -5.49
CA GLY A 199 -9.70 3.65 -4.69
C GLY A 199 -9.15 4.83 -5.50
N PRO A 200 -8.26 5.65 -4.92
CA PRO A 200 -7.65 6.78 -5.62
C PRO A 200 -6.76 6.33 -6.80
N PRO A 201 -6.47 7.23 -7.77
CA PRO A 201 -5.51 6.95 -8.83
C PRO A 201 -4.10 6.73 -8.27
N ILE A 202 -3.35 5.82 -8.90
CA ILE A 202 -1.93 5.59 -8.61
C ILE A 202 -1.10 6.50 -9.51
N LEU A 203 -0.26 7.32 -8.92
CA LEU A 203 0.46 8.37 -9.62
C LEU A 203 1.95 8.04 -9.74
N LEU A 204 2.45 7.95 -10.96
CA LEU A 204 3.88 7.84 -11.24
C LEU A 204 4.44 9.16 -11.76
N GLY A 205 5.45 9.70 -11.07
CA GLY A 205 6.12 10.94 -11.45
C GLY A 205 7.29 10.70 -12.40
N GLY A 206 7.36 11.48 -13.48
CA GLY A 206 8.43 11.37 -14.47
C GLY A 206 9.77 11.91 -13.96
N ALA A 207 10.76 11.04 -13.83
CA ALA A 207 12.14 11.38 -13.48
C ALA A 207 13.12 11.06 -14.63
N HIS A 208 14.28 11.70 -14.61
CA HIS A 208 15.34 11.59 -15.63
C HIS A 208 16.77 11.54 -15.06
N ASP A 209 16.92 11.74 -13.75
CA ASP A 209 18.15 11.52 -12.99
C ASP A 209 17.82 11.23 -11.50
N ALA A 210 18.85 10.99 -10.68
CA ALA A 210 18.71 10.74 -9.24
C ALA A 210 18.06 11.90 -8.46
N LEU A 211 18.33 13.15 -8.86
CA LEU A 211 17.80 14.32 -8.15
C LEU A 211 16.30 14.48 -8.40
N SER A 212 15.87 14.37 -9.66
CA SER A 212 14.45 14.39 -10.03
C SER A 212 13.68 13.21 -9.45
N ALA A 213 14.32 12.06 -9.28
CA ALA A 213 13.74 10.92 -8.56
C ALA A 213 13.47 11.25 -7.07
N LYS A 214 14.45 11.80 -6.35
CA LYS A 214 14.25 12.25 -4.96
C LYS A 214 13.16 13.30 -4.82
N LEU A 215 13.10 14.27 -5.73
CA LEU A 215 12.05 15.30 -5.71
C LEU A 215 10.66 14.70 -6.01
N THR A 216 10.60 13.62 -6.78
CA THR A 216 9.36 12.88 -7.04
C THR A 216 8.91 12.12 -5.78
N GLU A 217 9.84 11.48 -5.08
CA GLU A 217 9.59 10.84 -3.78
C GLU A 217 9.12 11.86 -2.72
N GLU A 218 9.82 12.99 -2.58
CA GLU A 218 9.48 14.05 -1.63
C GLU A 218 8.09 14.66 -1.89
N ALA A 219 7.67 14.70 -3.17
CA ALA A 219 6.34 15.15 -3.55
C ALA A 219 5.21 14.15 -3.23
N GLY A 220 5.54 12.92 -2.81
CA GLY A 220 4.57 11.91 -2.39
C GLY A 220 3.89 11.15 -3.53
N PHE A 221 4.57 11.00 -4.68
CA PHE A 221 4.11 10.09 -5.73
C PHE A 221 4.15 8.63 -5.26
N ASP A 222 3.33 7.75 -5.85
CA ASP A 222 3.31 6.31 -5.50
C ASP A 222 4.48 5.54 -6.13
N GLY A 223 5.09 6.09 -7.17
CA GLY A 223 6.26 5.53 -7.83
C GLY A 223 6.86 6.47 -8.87
N ILE A 224 7.92 6.00 -9.52
CA ILE A 224 8.67 6.76 -10.52
C ILE A 224 8.44 6.16 -11.89
N TRP A 225 8.17 7.04 -12.85
CA TRP A 225 8.32 6.75 -14.27
C TRP A 225 9.72 7.20 -14.72
N ALA A 226 10.61 6.25 -14.98
CA ALA A 226 11.91 6.59 -15.54
C ALA A 226 11.75 6.88 -17.04
N SER A 227 11.67 8.18 -17.35
CA SER A 227 11.22 8.68 -18.64
C SER A 227 12.32 8.62 -19.69
N GLY A 228 12.16 7.79 -20.73
CA GLY A 228 13.12 7.69 -21.84
C GLY A 228 13.34 9.03 -22.54
N PHE A 229 12.26 9.79 -22.76
CA PHE A 229 12.32 11.17 -23.25
C PHE A 229 13.10 12.10 -22.32
N GLY A 230 12.89 11.97 -21.00
CA GLY A 230 13.59 12.81 -20.05
C GLY A 230 15.09 12.53 -19.98
N ILE A 231 15.45 11.24 -19.97
CA ILE A 231 16.84 10.78 -19.96
C ILE A 231 17.57 11.23 -21.24
N SER A 232 16.96 11.12 -22.42
CA SER A 232 17.58 11.60 -23.66
C SER A 232 17.70 13.13 -23.69
N ALA A 233 16.69 13.85 -23.18
CA ALA A 233 16.66 15.31 -23.20
C ALA A 233 17.74 15.95 -22.34
N VAL A 234 18.08 15.38 -21.17
CA VAL A 234 19.19 15.90 -20.34
C VAL A 234 20.56 15.67 -20.98
N GLN A 235 20.66 14.73 -21.91
CA GLN A 235 21.84 14.54 -22.78
C GLN A 235 21.77 15.39 -24.06
N ALA A 236 20.75 16.25 -24.19
CA ALA A 236 20.50 17.10 -25.35
C ALA A 236 20.40 16.33 -26.69
N VAL A 237 19.93 15.08 -26.65
CA VAL A 237 19.71 14.25 -27.84
C VAL A 237 18.23 13.87 -28.02
N PRO A 238 17.77 13.62 -29.26
CA PRO A 238 16.40 13.17 -29.52
C PRO A 238 16.07 11.83 -28.85
N ASP A 239 14.81 11.69 -28.42
CA ASP A 239 14.22 10.43 -27.95
C ASP A 239 13.92 9.52 -29.16
N ALA A 240 14.97 8.86 -29.63
CA ALA A 240 14.96 8.04 -30.84
C ALA A 240 16.00 6.91 -30.82
N ASN A 241 16.26 6.31 -29.65
CA ASN A 241 17.37 5.36 -29.43
C ASN A 241 18.74 5.91 -29.85
N ILE A 242 18.95 7.22 -29.72
CA ILE A 242 20.29 7.82 -29.85
C ILE A 242 21.15 7.41 -28.65
N LEU A 243 20.56 7.42 -27.46
CA LEU A 243 21.15 6.77 -26.29
C LEU A 243 21.04 5.26 -26.42
N SER A 244 22.12 4.57 -26.08
CA SER A 244 22.17 3.11 -26.01
C SER A 244 21.43 2.58 -24.79
N MET A 245 21.12 1.27 -24.81
CA MET A 245 20.59 0.56 -23.64
C MET A 245 21.42 0.80 -22.37
N THR A 246 22.75 0.84 -22.51
CA THR A 246 23.66 1.03 -21.36
C THR A 246 23.48 2.40 -20.75
N GLU A 247 23.56 3.46 -21.56
CA GLU A 247 23.40 4.85 -21.07
C GLU A 247 22.03 5.06 -20.41
N THR A 248 20.97 4.53 -21.01
CA THR A 248 19.62 4.64 -20.48
C THR A 248 19.47 3.91 -19.14
N ILE A 249 19.92 2.65 -19.05
CA ILE A 249 19.79 1.86 -17.82
C ILE A 249 20.71 2.39 -16.71
N ASP A 250 21.89 2.92 -17.03
CA ASP A 250 22.79 3.50 -16.03
C ASP A 250 22.15 4.75 -15.38
N ALA A 251 21.46 5.59 -16.16
CA ALA A 251 20.69 6.70 -15.61
C ALA A 251 19.54 6.23 -14.70
N MET A 252 18.84 5.15 -15.08
CA MET A 252 17.78 4.53 -14.27
C MET A 252 18.32 3.90 -12.98
N ALA A 253 19.48 3.26 -13.04
CA ALA A 253 20.15 2.67 -11.88
C ALA A 253 20.55 3.75 -10.85
N ALA A 254 20.93 4.94 -11.32
CA ALA A 254 21.17 6.07 -10.43
C ALA A 254 19.89 6.55 -9.72
N MET A 255 18.72 6.45 -10.37
CA MET A 255 17.43 6.77 -9.74
C MET A 255 17.09 5.77 -8.65
N THR A 256 17.13 4.46 -8.95
CA THR A 256 16.80 3.41 -7.99
C THR A 256 17.72 3.43 -6.78
N ALA A 257 19.02 3.73 -6.98
CA ALA A 257 19.97 3.91 -5.88
C ALA A 257 19.65 5.13 -5.00
N ALA A 258 19.05 6.18 -5.57
CA ALA A 258 18.70 7.39 -4.83
C ALA A 258 17.39 7.27 -4.03
N VAL A 259 16.50 6.36 -4.44
CA VAL A 259 15.18 6.11 -3.83
C VAL A 259 14.90 4.59 -3.68
N PRO A 260 15.68 3.86 -2.87
CA PRO A 260 15.70 2.40 -2.87
C PRO A 260 14.37 1.72 -2.48
N GLU A 261 13.48 2.45 -1.79
CA GLU A 261 12.18 1.95 -1.34
C GLU A 261 11.03 2.24 -2.32
N MET A 262 11.26 3.07 -3.34
CA MET A 262 10.22 3.51 -4.28
C MET A 262 10.24 2.69 -5.58
N PRO A 263 9.09 2.21 -6.06
CA PRO A 263 9.03 1.48 -7.33
C PRO A 263 9.36 2.38 -8.52
N VAL A 264 10.36 1.98 -9.30
CA VAL A 264 10.74 2.65 -10.56
C VAL A 264 10.30 1.79 -11.75
N LEU A 265 9.34 2.27 -12.53
CA LEU A 265 8.90 1.68 -13.81
C LEU A 265 9.66 2.33 -14.97
N ALA A 266 10.40 1.53 -15.74
CA ALA A 266 11.28 2.02 -16.79
C ALA A 266 10.65 2.08 -18.19
N ASP A 267 10.77 3.22 -18.87
CA ASP A 267 10.57 3.32 -20.33
C ASP A 267 11.78 2.71 -21.06
N VAL A 268 11.66 1.49 -21.56
CA VAL A 268 12.76 0.80 -22.26
C VAL A 268 12.52 0.71 -23.77
N ASP A 269 11.69 1.63 -24.31
CA ASP A 269 11.35 1.69 -25.72
C ASP A 269 10.84 0.33 -26.25
N GLY A 270 11.21 -0.05 -27.46
CA GLY A 270 10.94 -1.39 -28.02
C GLY A 270 11.87 -2.50 -27.50
N GLY A 271 12.61 -2.27 -26.41
CA GLY A 271 13.54 -3.22 -25.79
C GLY A 271 14.95 -3.25 -26.41
N PHE A 272 15.35 -2.17 -27.10
CA PHE A 272 16.67 -1.98 -27.73
C PHE A 272 17.05 -3.05 -28.78
N GLY A 273 16.06 -3.62 -29.47
CA GLY A 273 16.26 -4.59 -30.56
C GLY A 273 15.11 -5.57 -30.70
N ASN A 274 15.42 -6.86 -30.91
CA ASN A 274 14.44 -7.94 -31.00
C ASN A 274 14.22 -8.62 -29.63
N ALA A 275 13.46 -9.73 -29.61
CA ALA A 275 13.20 -10.48 -28.37
C ALA A 275 14.48 -10.97 -27.64
N ILE A 276 15.58 -11.24 -28.35
CA ILE A 276 16.86 -11.63 -27.74
C ILE A 276 17.51 -10.44 -27.02
N ASN A 277 17.39 -9.23 -27.58
CA ASN A 277 17.82 -8.01 -26.90
C ASN A 277 16.98 -7.75 -25.64
N VAL A 278 15.66 -7.96 -25.71
CA VAL A 278 14.74 -7.81 -24.56
C VAL A 278 15.16 -8.68 -23.38
N ILE A 279 15.58 -9.93 -23.61
CA ILE A 279 16.11 -10.81 -22.54
C ILE A 279 17.25 -10.11 -21.78
N ARG A 280 18.22 -9.56 -22.51
CA ARG A 280 19.34 -8.84 -21.89
C ARG A 280 18.89 -7.57 -21.18
N THR A 281 17.96 -6.82 -21.77
CA THR A 281 17.39 -5.59 -21.20
C THR A 281 16.73 -5.89 -19.85
N VAL A 282 15.84 -6.88 -19.77
CA VAL A 282 15.17 -7.28 -18.51
C VAL A 282 16.18 -7.70 -17.44
N GLN A 283 17.15 -8.53 -17.79
CA GLN A 283 18.20 -8.95 -16.84
C GLN A 283 19.01 -7.77 -16.30
N ARG A 284 19.24 -6.74 -17.11
CA ARG A 284 19.94 -5.53 -16.67
C ARG A 284 19.05 -4.65 -15.82
N CYS A 285 17.79 -4.49 -16.18
CA CYS A 285 16.83 -3.69 -15.42
C CYS A 285 16.59 -4.25 -14.02
N GLU A 286 16.39 -5.56 -13.88
CA GLU A 286 16.27 -6.21 -12.56
C GLU A 286 17.53 -6.00 -11.71
N ARG A 287 18.73 -6.16 -12.29
CA ARG A 287 19.99 -5.94 -11.57
C ARG A 287 20.19 -4.49 -11.14
N ALA A 288 19.61 -3.54 -11.87
CA ALA A 288 19.61 -2.13 -11.53
C ALA A 288 18.58 -1.78 -10.44
N GLY A 289 17.79 -2.74 -9.94
CA GLY A 289 16.77 -2.50 -8.92
C GLY A 289 15.49 -1.87 -9.45
N LEU A 290 15.26 -1.89 -10.77
CA LEU A 290 14.00 -1.41 -11.35
C LEU A 290 12.84 -2.34 -10.93
N ALA A 291 11.67 -1.77 -10.70
CA ALA A 291 10.47 -2.52 -10.31
C ALA A 291 9.76 -3.18 -11.51
N GLY A 292 9.97 -2.63 -12.71
CA GLY A 292 9.41 -3.18 -13.94
C GLY A 292 9.88 -2.43 -15.18
N VAL A 293 9.46 -2.92 -16.33
CA VAL A 293 9.74 -2.33 -17.66
C VAL A 293 8.46 -2.11 -18.44
N CYS A 294 8.44 -1.06 -19.25
CA CYS A 294 7.42 -0.76 -20.24
C CYS A 294 8.02 -0.89 -21.65
N LEU A 295 7.48 -1.83 -22.43
CA LEU A 295 7.94 -2.16 -23.79
C LEU A 295 6.90 -1.70 -24.81
N GLU A 296 7.29 -0.91 -25.79
CA GLU A 296 6.40 -0.45 -26.87
C GLU A 296 6.54 -1.23 -28.18
N ASP A 297 5.47 -1.25 -28.97
CA ASP A 297 5.39 -1.96 -30.24
C ASP A 297 5.80 -1.15 -31.48
N ASN A 298 6.61 -0.11 -31.26
CA ASN A 298 7.28 0.63 -32.34
C ASN A 298 8.40 -0.20 -33.00
N ILE A 299 8.65 0.06 -34.28
CA ILE A 299 9.86 -0.43 -34.96
C ILE A 299 11.10 0.24 -34.35
N PHE A 300 12.18 -0.53 -34.22
CA PHE A 300 13.49 -0.02 -33.80
C PHE A 300 14.25 0.61 -34.98
N PRO A 301 14.91 1.78 -34.81
CA PRO A 301 14.94 2.60 -33.60
C PRO A 301 13.62 3.35 -33.36
N LYS A 302 13.28 3.56 -32.08
CA LYS A 302 12.11 4.32 -31.61
C LYS A 302 12.05 5.69 -32.25
N ARG A 303 10.83 6.20 -32.37
CA ARG A 303 10.54 7.61 -32.65
C ARG A 303 9.54 8.14 -31.62
N CYS A 304 9.99 9.05 -30.74
CA CYS A 304 9.15 9.69 -29.71
C CYS A 304 7.76 10.06 -30.20
N SER A 305 6.70 9.70 -29.45
CA SER A 305 5.28 9.78 -29.82
C SER A 305 4.76 11.18 -30.20
N PHE A 306 5.49 12.25 -29.86
CA PHE A 306 5.13 13.64 -30.14
C PHE A 306 5.73 14.24 -31.42
N TYR A 307 6.59 13.51 -32.13
CA TYR A 307 7.16 14.01 -33.40
C TYR A 307 6.13 13.88 -34.54
N ASP A 308 5.55 14.99 -35.00
CA ASP A 308 4.50 15.00 -36.04
C ASP A 308 5.01 14.76 -37.46
N SER A 309 6.30 14.99 -37.72
CA SER A 309 6.91 14.93 -39.06
C SER A 309 7.54 13.58 -39.41
N VAL A 310 7.37 12.54 -38.58
CA VAL A 310 8.03 11.24 -38.77
C VAL A 310 6.99 10.14 -38.93
N GLN A 311 7.01 9.45 -40.06
CA GLN A 311 6.17 8.27 -40.28
C GLN A 311 6.57 7.19 -39.27
N ARG A 312 5.63 6.81 -38.39
CA ARG A 312 5.79 5.70 -37.46
C ARG A 312 5.18 4.44 -38.05
N ALA A 313 5.84 3.33 -37.78
CA ALA A 313 5.34 2.02 -38.10
C ALA A 313 5.48 1.14 -36.86
N LEU A 314 4.52 0.25 -36.69
CA LEU A 314 4.50 -0.73 -35.61
C LEU A 314 5.10 -2.02 -36.10
N VAL A 315 5.73 -2.76 -35.18
CA VAL A 315 6.11 -4.15 -35.48
C VAL A 315 4.84 -5.01 -35.66
N PRO A 316 4.94 -6.13 -36.39
CA PRO A 316 3.88 -7.14 -36.40
C PRO A 316 3.52 -7.56 -34.97
N ILE A 317 2.23 -7.86 -34.72
CA ILE A 317 1.78 -8.27 -33.38
C ILE A 317 2.60 -9.45 -32.86
N ASP A 318 2.84 -10.47 -33.69
CA ASP A 318 3.56 -11.67 -33.29
C ASP A 318 5.01 -11.37 -32.85
N GLU A 319 5.64 -10.36 -33.44
CA GLU A 319 6.98 -9.93 -33.02
C GLU A 319 6.93 -9.33 -31.61
N HIS A 320 5.98 -8.42 -31.35
CA HIS A 320 5.85 -7.81 -30.03
C HIS A 320 5.37 -8.81 -28.97
N VAL A 321 4.46 -9.71 -29.31
CA VAL A 321 4.08 -10.87 -28.48
C VAL A 321 5.30 -11.70 -28.11
N GLY A 322 6.19 -11.98 -29.07
CA GLY A 322 7.46 -12.66 -28.80
C GLY A 322 8.36 -11.90 -27.81
N LYS A 323 8.42 -10.57 -27.92
CA LYS A 323 9.15 -9.69 -26.98
C LYS A 323 8.56 -9.73 -25.56
N ILE A 324 7.23 -9.59 -25.42
CA ILE A 324 6.55 -9.66 -24.12
C ILE A 324 6.77 -11.03 -23.47
N ARG A 325 6.57 -12.13 -24.21
CA ARG A 325 6.85 -13.48 -23.71
C ARG A 325 8.29 -13.65 -23.26
N ALA A 326 9.25 -13.13 -24.03
CA ALA A 326 10.66 -13.17 -23.66
C ALA A 326 10.94 -12.37 -22.37
N ALA A 327 10.34 -11.20 -22.20
CA ALA A 327 10.47 -10.41 -20.98
C ALA A 327 9.92 -11.15 -19.76
N VAL A 328 8.69 -11.65 -19.85
CA VAL A 328 8.01 -12.39 -18.78
C VAL A 328 8.74 -13.69 -18.43
N ALA A 329 9.25 -14.43 -19.41
CA ALA A 329 10.00 -15.66 -19.16
C ALA A 329 11.41 -15.42 -18.59
N THR A 330 11.96 -14.20 -18.74
CA THR A 330 13.32 -13.87 -18.31
C THR A 330 13.40 -13.36 -16.88
N ARG A 331 12.35 -12.70 -16.38
CA ARG A 331 12.34 -12.12 -15.03
C ARG A 331 12.69 -13.18 -13.99
N LYS A 332 13.59 -12.84 -13.07
CA LYS A 332 13.98 -13.71 -11.94
C LYS A 332 13.12 -13.44 -10.73
N ASP A 333 12.80 -12.17 -10.50
CA ASP A 333 11.86 -11.79 -9.46
C ASP A 333 10.43 -11.98 -10.02
N PRO A 334 9.59 -12.87 -9.46
CA PRO A 334 8.22 -13.04 -9.92
C PRO A 334 7.39 -11.75 -9.79
N ASP A 335 7.80 -10.82 -8.92
CA ASP A 335 7.13 -9.55 -8.72
C ASP A 335 7.54 -8.48 -9.74
N PHE A 336 8.61 -8.68 -10.51
CA PHE A 336 9.04 -7.74 -11.55
C PHE A 336 7.99 -7.60 -12.64
N VAL A 337 7.56 -6.36 -12.89
CA VAL A 337 6.42 -6.04 -13.75
C VAL A 337 6.84 -5.87 -15.20
N VAL A 338 6.07 -6.46 -16.13
CA VAL A 338 6.19 -6.22 -17.58
C VAL A 338 4.93 -5.51 -18.08
N VAL A 339 5.07 -4.24 -18.45
CA VAL A 339 4.03 -3.44 -19.10
C VAL A 339 4.20 -3.50 -20.61
N ALA A 340 3.11 -3.78 -21.33
CA ALA A 340 3.09 -3.68 -22.78
C ALA A 340 2.42 -2.38 -23.21
N ARG A 341 3.12 -1.60 -24.04
CA ARG A 341 2.65 -0.33 -24.58
C ARG A 341 2.27 -0.47 -26.04
N THR A 342 1.05 -0.07 -26.37
CA THR A 342 0.56 -0.03 -27.76
C THR A 342 0.54 1.40 -28.28
N GLU A 343 1.17 1.62 -29.43
CA GLU A 343 1.21 2.89 -30.16
C GLU A 343 0.20 2.92 -31.32
N ALA A 344 -0.78 2.00 -31.34
CA ALA A 344 -1.79 1.89 -32.39
C ALA A 344 -2.60 3.19 -32.63
N LEU A 345 -3.04 3.86 -31.56
CA LEU A 345 -3.75 5.14 -31.70
C LEU A 345 -2.80 6.26 -32.12
N ILE A 346 -1.55 6.23 -31.64
CA ILE A 346 -0.52 7.21 -32.00
C ILE A 346 -0.24 7.22 -33.51
N VAL A 347 -0.23 6.05 -34.16
CA VAL A 347 -0.02 5.92 -35.62
C VAL A 347 -1.32 6.05 -36.43
N GLY A 348 -2.47 6.25 -35.78
CA GLY A 348 -3.77 6.39 -36.45
C GLY A 348 -4.37 5.08 -36.96
N ALA A 349 -3.99 3.93 -36.41
CA ALA A 349 -4.55 2.62 -36.81
C ALA A 349 -5.98 2.38 -36.28
N GLY A 350 -6.44 3.18 -35.32
CA GLY A 350 -7.78 3.14 -34.74
C GLY A 350 -7.94 2.17 -33.57
N ILE A 351 -9.12 2.24 -32.93
CA ILE A 351 -9.42 1.55 -31.65
C ILE A 351 -9.48 0.03 -31.82
N GLU A 352 -9.99 -0.49 -32.94
CA GLU A 352 -10.02 -1.94 -33.19
C GLU A 352 -8.63 -2.57 -33.20
N GLU A 353 -7.68 -1.93 -33.86
CA GLU A 353 -6.30 -2.41 -33.92
C GLU A 353 -5.61 -2.28 -32.55
N ALA A 354 -5.88 -1.19 -31.83
CA ALA A 354 -5.39 -1.02 -30.46
C ALA A 354 -5.89 -2.13 -29.54
N LEU A 355 -7.18 -2.48 -29.60
CA LEU A 355 -7.79 -3.55 -28.82
C LEU A 355 -7.24 -4.93 -29.22
N ARG A 356 -7.02 -5.17 -30.52
CA ARG A 356 -6.41 -6.43 -31.02
C ARG A 356 -5.01 -6.63 -30.46
N ARG A 357 -4.19 -5.57 -30.46
CA ARG A 357 -2.84 -5.55 -29.88
C ARG A 357 -2.86 -5.74 -28.37
N ALA A 358 -3.67 -4.97 -27.67
CA ALA A 358 -3.83 -5.05 -26.22
C ALA A 358 -4.18 -6.47 -25.75
N ARG A 359 -5.13 -7.14 -26.41
CA ARG A 359 -5.47 -8.54 -26.12
C ARG A 359 -4.29 -9.48 -26.33
N ALA A 360 -3.64 -9.40 -27.49
CA ALA A 360 -2.49 -10.24 -27.79
C ALA A 360 -1.35 -10.05 -26.78
N TYR A 361 -1.12 -8.82 -26.30
CA TYR A 361 -0.06 -8.52 -25.33
C TYR A 361 -0.41 -8.98 -23.91
N ARG A 362 -1.69 -8.84 -23.50
CA ARG A 362 -2.20 -9.47 -22.29
C ARG A 362 -2.01 -10.99 -22.33
N ASP A 363 -2.43 -11.64 -23.41
CA ASP A 363 -2.38 -13.10 -23.56
C ASP A 363 -0.92 -13.61 -23.64
N ALA A 364 0.01 -12.74 -24.04
CA ALA A 364 1.46 -12.98 -23.99
C ALA A 364 2.04 -12.92 -22.56
N GLY A 365 1.26 -12.46 -21.57
CA GLY A 365 1.63 -12.40 -20.16
C GLY A 365 1.98 -11.00 -19.64
N ALA A 366 1.64 -9.92 -20.36
CA ALA A 366 1.84 -8.57 -19.85
C ALA A 366 1.05 -8.35 -18.54
N ASP A 367 1.72 -7.83 -17.53
CA ASP A 367 1.12 -7.55 -16.21
C ASP A 367 0.24 -6.29 -16.23
N ALA A 368 0.47 -5.37 -17.17
CA ALA A 368 -0.36 -4.18 -17.41
C ALA A 368 -0.26 -3.70 -18.87
N LEU A 369 -1.20 -2.85 -19.28
CA LEU A 369 -1.24 -2.27 -20.62
C LEU A 369 -1.16 -0.74 -20.56
N LEU A 370 -0.23 -0.15 -21.31
CA LEU A 370 -0.20 1.28 -21.55
C LEU A 370 -0.75 1.56 -22.95
N VAL A 371 -1.87 2.27 -23.02
CA VAL A 371 -2.52 2.62 -24.29
C VAL A 371 -2.31 4.11 -24.49
N HIS A 372 -1.50 4.46 -25.49
CA HIS A 372 -1.12 5.85 -25.67
C HIS A 372 -1.92 6.55 -26.76
N SER A 373 -2.16 7.84 -26.57
CA SER A 373 -2.83 8.73 -27.51
C SER A 373 -2.10 10.08 -27.51
N LYS A 374 -2.08 10.73 -28.69
CA LYS A 374 -1.57 12.09 -28.88
C LYS A 374 -2.69 13.11 -29.13
N GLN A 375 -3.95 12.69 -29.04
CA GLN A 375 -5.08 13.60 -29.14
C GLN A 375 -5.05 14.59 -27.97
N SER A 376 -5.66 15.75 -28.17
CA SER A 376 -5.79 16.78 -27.14
C SER A 376 -6.90 16.49 -26.12
N ASN A 377 -7.71 15.45 -26.35
CA ASN A 377 -8.82 15.06 -25.49
C ASN A 377 -8.79 13.55 -25.20
N PHE A 378 -9.43 13.14 -24.11
CA PHE A 378 -9.48 11.77 -23.62
C PHE A 378 -10.51 10.86 -24.33
N GLY A 379 -11.21 11.34 -25.37
CA GLY A 379 -12.34 10.63 -25.98
C GLY A 379 -12.01 9.23 -26.50
N GLU A 380 -10.96 9.08 -27.32
CA GLU A 380 -10.61 7.77 -27.90
C GLU A 380 -10.06 6.77 -26.88
N LEU A 381 -9.42 7.26 -25.80
CA LEU A 381 -8.96 6.40 -24.71
C LEU A 381 -10.12 5.99 -23.80
N ARG A 382 -11.10 6.87 -23.58
CA ARG A 382 -12.35 6.54 -22.90
C ARG A 382 -13.10 5.44 -23.65
N GLU A 383 -13.29 5.60 -24.96
CA GLU A 383 -13.92 4.58 -25.81
C GLU A 383 -13.12 3.27 -25.77
N PHE A 384 -11.79 3.33 -25.86
CA PHE A 384 -10.95 2.15 -25.73
C PHE A 384 -11.22 1.42 -24.39
N ALA A 385 -11.24 2.14 -23.27
CA ALA A 385 -11.42 1.55 -21.95
C ALA A 385 -12.82 0.96 -21.77
N GLU A 386 -13.87 1.68 -22.18
CA GLU A 386 -15.25 1.18 -22.18
C GLU A 386 -15.34 -0.17 -22.90
N ARG A 387 -14.73 -0.27 -24.08
CA ARG A 387 -14.72 -1.50 -24.87
C ARG A 387 -13.83 -2.60 -24.29
N TRP A 388 -12.67 -2.24 -23.73
CA TRP A 388 -11.75 -3.16 -23.07
C TRP A 388 -12.44 -3.88 -21.90
N PHE A 389 -13.15 -3.13 -21.05
CA PHE A 389 -13.85 -3.69 -19.90
C PHE A 389 -15.16 -4.39 -20.29
N THR A 390 -15.88 -3.92 -21.32
CA THR A 390 -17.09 -4.61 -21.80
C THR A 390 -16.76 -6.00 -22.37
N ILE A 391 -15.75 -6.09 -23.24
CA ILE A 391 -15.31 -7.37 -23.82
C ILE A 391 -14.67 -8.27 -22.76
N GLY A 392 -14.03 -7.68 -21.74
CA GLY A 392 -13.50 -8.42 -20.59
C GLY A 392 -14.57 -8.97 -19.62
N GLN A 393 -15.81 -8.47 -19.70
CA GLN A 393 -16.97 -9.01 -18.97
C GLN A 393 -17.65 -10.15 -19.73
N ASP A 394 -17.40 -10.30 -21.03
CA ASP A 394 -17.78 -11.49 -21.81
C ASP A 394 -16.90 -12.66 -21.35
N LYS A 395 -17.42 -13.38 -20.36
CA LYS A 395 -16.91 -14.67 -19.88
C LYS A 395 -16.57 -15.58 -21.05
N GLU A 396 -15.28 -15.82 -21.33
CA GLU A 396 -14.89 -17.14 -21.79
C GLU A 396 -14.97 -18.12 -20.62
N SER A 397 -15.44 -19.32 -20.93
CA SER A 397 -16.03 -20.28 -19.98
C SER A 397 -15.01 -21.01 -19.09
N ASP A 398 -13.74 -20.61 -19.13
CA ASP A 398 -12.61 -21.33 -18.54
C ASP A 398 -12.10 -20.74 -17.21
N GLY A 399 -12.56 -19.54 -16.84
CA GLY A 399 -12.19 -18.90 -15.57
C GLY A 399 -10.73 -18.41 -15.49
N GLN A 400 -10.02 -18.30 -16.62
CA GLN A 400 -8.58 -17.99 -16.64
C GLN A 400 -8.20 -16.57 -17.08
N THR A 401 -9.16 -15.67 -17.34
CA THR A 401 -8.80 -14.32 -17.79
C THR A 401 -8.08 -13.53 -16.71
N GLN A 402 -6.78 -13.34 -16.88
CA GLN A 402 -5.95 -12.47 -16.06
C GLN A 402 -6.39 -11.02 -16.25
N HIS A 403 -6.84 -10.38 -15.16
CA HIS A 403 -7.07 -8.94 -15.12
C HIS A 403 -5.77 -8.20 -15.47
N CYS A 404 -5.84 -7.30 -16.46
CA CYS A 404 -4.70 -6.52 -16.91
C CYS A 404 -5.06 -5.02 -16.82
N PRO A 405 -4.53 -4.30 -15.81
CA PRO A 405 -4.85 -2.89 -15.57
C PRO A 405 -4.36 -2.00 -16.72
N LEU A 406 -5.06 -0.88 -16.92
CA LEU A 406 -4.70 0.12 -17.92
C LEU A 406 -3.89 1.27 -17.29
N ILE A 407 -2.90 1.74 -18.04
CA ILE A 407 -2.01 2.86 -17.69
C ILE A 407 -2.21 4.00 -18.70
N ALA A 408 -2.36 5.22 -18.20
CA ALA A 408 -2.53 6.43 -19.00
C ALA A 408 -1.38 7.43 -18.82
N VAL A 409 -1.16 8.27 -19.84
CA VAL A 409 -0.11 9.29 -19.87
C VAL A 409 -0.69 10.61 -20.40
N PRO A 410 -1.33 11.44 -19.54
CA PRO A 410 -2.08 12.63 -19.95
C PRO A 410 -1.21 13.84 -20.31
N THR A 411 -0.21 13.65 -21.18
CA THR A 411 0.69 14.73 -21.60
C THR A 411 0.00 15.71 -22.58
N THR A 412 -0.82 15.20 -23.52
CA THR A 412 -1.50 16.02 -24.54
C THR A 412 -2.95 16.32 -24.20
N TYR A 413 -3.60 15.44 -23.45
CA TYR A 413 -4.96 15.62 -22.91
C TYR A 413 -4.92 16.04 -21.43
N GLY A 414 -4.00 16.94 -21.09
CA GLY A 414 -3.71 17.35 -19.70
C GLY A 414 -4.82 18.15 -19.00
N MET A 415 -5.96 18.38 -19.65
CA MET A 415 -7.16 18.92 -19.00
C MET A 415 -7.98 17.83 -18.30
N THR A 416 -7.76 16.55 -18.63
CA THR A 416 -8.41 15.41 -17.98
C THR A 416 -7.70 15.08 -16.67
N SER A 417 -8.44 15.00 -15.57
CA SER A 417 -7.87 14.73 -14.24
C SER A 417 -7.48 13.26 -14.06
N ALA A 418 -6.65 12.98 -13.06
CA ALA A 418 -6.28 11.60 -12.73
C ALA A 418 -7.49 10.77 -12.27
N GLU A 419 -8.42 11.41 -11.55
CA GLU A 419 -9.69 10.82 -11.12
C GLU A 419 -10.58 10.47 -12.33
N GLU A 420 -10.73 11.37 -13.30
CA GLU A 420 -11.50 11.10 -14.51
C GLU A 420 -10.93 9.93 -15.33
N LEU A 421 -9.59 9.79 -15.36
CA LEU A 421 -8.92 8.66 -15.98
C LEU A 421 -9.15 7.35 -15.20
N ALA A 422 -9.07 7.42 -13.87
CA ALA A 422 -9.29 6.28 -12.99
C ALA A 422 -10.74 5.77 -13.01
N ASP A 423 -11.72 6.68 -13.10
CA ASP A 423 -13.14 6.35 -13.26
C ASP A 423 -13.42 5.63 -14.59
N ALA A 424 -12.63 5.92 -15.63
CA ALA A 424 -12.67 5.19 -16.89
C ALA A 424 -11.87 3.87 -16.85
N GLY A 425 -11.23 3.54 -15.73
CA GLY A 425 -10.49 2.30 -15.51
C GLY A 425 -8.98 2.35 -15.79
N PHE A 426 -8.41 3.53 -16.07
CA PHE A 426 -6.96 3.73 -16.09
C PHE A 426 -6.46 3.99 -14.67
N ARG A 427 -6.00 2.95 -13.97
CA ARG A 427 -5.66 3.04 -12.54
C ARG A 427 -4.30 3.68 -12.28
N VAL A 428 -3.36 3.54 -13.22
CA VAL A 428 -2.02 4.13 -13.10
C VAL A 428 -1.89 5.30 -14.07
N ILE A 429 -1.57 6.47 -13.53
CA ILE A 429 -1.45 7.72 -14.26
C ILE A 429 0.00 8.19 -14.20
N ILE A 430 0.62 8.36 -15.37
CA ILE A 430 2.02 8.78 -15.50
C ILE A 430 2.08 10.26 -15.88
N PHE A 431 2.68 11.07 -15.01
CA PHE A 431 3.07 12.45 -15.33
C PHE A 431 4.49 12.49 -15.88
N ALA A 432 4.63 12.20 -17.18
CA ALA A 432 5.87 11.73 -17.78
C ALA A 432 7.05 12.73 -17.90
N ASN A 433 6.81 14.04 -18.01
CA ASN A 433 7.86 15.00 -18.39
C ASN A 433 7.65 16.44 -17.88
N GLN A 434 6.67 16.66 -17.01
CA GLN A 434 6.28 17.98 -16.51
C GLN A 434 7.41 18.62 -15.69
N ALA A 435 8.07 17.85 -14.81
CA ALA A 435 9.20 18.32 -14.00
C ALA A 435 10.39 18.78 -14.87
N LEU A 436 10.75 18.00 -15.90
CA LEU A 436 11.78 18.39 -16.86
C LEU A 436 11.45 19.70 -17.57
N ARG A 437 10.21 19.83 -18.07
CA ARG A 437 9.75 21.04 -18.78
C ARG A 437 9.79 22.26 -17.85
N ALA A 438 9.44 22.08 -16.58
CA ALA A 438 9.57 23.12 -15.56
C ALA A 438 11.04 23.50 -15.31
N ALA A 439 11.93 22.51 -15.17
CA ALA A 439 13.37 22.73 -14.99
C ALA A 439 13.97 23.52 -16.15
N VAL A 440 13.65 23.17 -17.40
CA VAL A 440 14.11 23.92 -18.58
C VAL A 440 13.63 25.38 -18.54
N ARG A 441 12.39 25.64 -18.14
CA ARG A 441 11.88 27.01 -17.99
C ARG A 441 12.61 27.77 -16.89
N GLY A 442 12.80 27.15 -15.72
CA GLY A 442 13.51 27.75 -14.59
C GLY A 442 14.96 28.09 -14.94
N MET A 443 15.70 27.14 -15.53
CA MET A 443 17.08 27.35 -15.98
C MET A 443 17.17 28.49 -17.00
N ARG A 444 16.27 28.54 -18.00
CA ARG A 444 16.27 29.62 -18.98
C ARG A 444 16.07 30.99 -18.35
N GLN A 445 15.12 31.10 -17.42
CA GLN A 445 14.85 32.35 -16.72
C GLN A 445 16.06 32.81 -15.89
N VAL A 446 16.57 31.92 -15.04
CA VAL A 446 17.71 32.20 -14.16
C VAL A 446 18.96 32.59 -14.95
N LEU A 447 19.29 31.84 -16.01
CA LEU A 447 20.45 32.14 -16.85
C LEU A 447 20.32 33.51 -17.56
N ALA A 448 19.11 33.85 -18.02
CA ALA A 448 18.86 35.16 -18.64
C ALA A 448 19.01 36.31 -17.64
N ASP A 449 18.49 36.16 -16.42
CA ASP A 449 18.58 37.16 -15.37
C ASP A 449 20.03 37.34 -14.88
N LEU A 450 20.76 36.25 -14.64
CA LEU A 450 22.18 36.29 -14.29
C LEU A 450 23.00 36.99 -15.37
N LYS A 451 22.73 36.72 -16.66
CA LYS A 451 23.44 37.37 -17.76
C LYS A 451 23.14 38.86 -17.88
N ARG A 452 21.91 39.28 -17.56
CA ARG A 452 21.49 40.69 -17.59
C ARG A 452 22.06 41.49 -16.42
N GLU A 453 21.98 40.94 -15.21
CA GLU A 453 22.30 41.65 -13.96
C GLU A 453 23.76 41.47 -13.51
N LEU A 454 24.45 40.46 -14.07
CA LEU A 454 25.86 40.12 -13.79
C LEU A 454 26.17 39.93 -12.29
N ARG A 455 25.21 39.39 -11.53
CA ARG A 455 25.34 39.14 -10.09
C ARG A 455 24.48 37.94 -9.65
N PRO A 456 24.98 37.05 -8.78
CA PRO A 456 24.19 35.93 -8.24
C PRO A 456 22.95 36.38 -7.46
N ALA A 457 23.07 37.47 -6.69
CA ALA A 457 21.98 38.01 -5.87
C ALA A 457 20.69 38.34 -6.64
N ALA A 458 20.75 38.47 -7.98
CA ALA A 458 19.59 38.74 -8.82
C ALA A 458 18.57 37.59 -8.85
N VAL A 459 18.97 36.36 -8.51
CA VAL A 459 18.11 35.17 -8.62
C VAL A 459 17.89 34.44 -7.31
N GLU A 460 18.53 34.85 -6.21
CA GLU A 460 18.42 34.19 -4.90
C GLU A 460 16.97 34.05 -4.40
N GLY A 461 16.08 34.99 -4.79
CA GLY A 461 14.66 34.93 -4.44
C GLY A 461 13.82 33.94 -5.24
N CYS A 462 14.37 33.27 -6.27
CA CYS A 462 13.63 32.37 -7.15
C CYS A 462 14.33 31.02 -7.42
N ILE A 463 15.36 30.68 -6.64
CA ILE A 463 16.05 29.38 -6.70
C ILE A 463 16.02 28.69 -5.33
N THR A 464 16.24 27.37 -5.32
CA THR A 464 16.41 26.58 -4.10
C THR A 464 17.62 27.06 -3.30
N THR A 465 17.48 27.16 -1.99
CA THR A 465 18.56 27.63 -1.11
C THR A 465 19.67 26.59 -0.97
N LEU A 466 20.89 27.02 -0.64
CA LEU A 466 22.00 26.09 -0.39
C LEU A 466 21.70 25.06 0.73
N PRO A 467 21.11 25.44 1.89
CA PRO A 467 20.75 24.45 2.91
C PRO A 467 19.75 23.39 2.43
N GLU A 468 18.77 23.77 1.60
CA GLU A 468 17.84 22.81 0.99
C GLU A 468 18.58 21.88 0.01
N MET A 469 19.47 22.43 -0.82
CA MET A 469 20.33 21.61 -1.70
C MET A 469 21.20 20.63 -0.92
N TYR A 470 21.79 21.06 0.20
CA TYR A 470 22.61 20.20 1.06
C TYR A 470 21.82 19.04 1.64
N LYS A 471 20.56 19.29 2.05
CA LYS A 471 19.66 18.23 2.50
C LYS A 471 19.37 17.22 1.38
N LEU A 472 19.06 17.69 0.16
CA LEU A 472 18.75 16.83 -0.98
C LEU A 472 19.91 15.89 -1.35
N VAL A 473 21.15 16.40 -1.33
CA VAL A 473 22.35 15.64 -1.71
C VAL A 473 23.01 14.90 -0.53
N GLY A 474 22.40 14.91 0.66
CA GLY A 474 22.86 14.08 1.79
C GLY A 474 24.05 14.64 2.58
N VAL A 475 24.31 15.94 2.53
CA VAL A 475 25.41 16.56 3.32
C VAL A 475 25.26 16.32 4.83
N PRO A 476 24.06 16.40 5.45
CA PRO A 476 23.94 16.11 6.88
C PRO A 476 24.36 14.68 7.25
N GLU A 477 24.03 13.70 6.40
CA GLU A 477 24.41 12.30 6.60
C GLU A 477 25.92 12.11 6.40
N LEU A 478 26.50 12.74 5.37
CA LEU A 478 27.95 12.76 5.16
C LEU A 478 28.68 13.25 6.42
N VAL A 479 28.27 14.41 6.97
CA VAL A 479 28.92 15.00 8.15
C VAL A 479 28.77 14.07 9.38
N ALA A 480 27.62 13.43 9.56
CA ALA A 480 27.41 12.47 10.64
C ALA A 480 28.32 11.24 10.50
N ASN A 481 28.40 10.68 9.29
CA ASN A 481 29.26 9.54 8.97
C ASN A 481 30.75 9.89 9.12
N GLU A 482 31.17 11.08 8.71
CA GLU A 482 32.54 11.55 8.90
C GLU A 482 32.90 11.64 10.38
N ALA A 483 32.00 12.19 11.21
CA ALA A 483 32.21 12.28 12.65
C ALA A 483 32.28 10.91 13.34
N GLU A 484 31.55 9.91 12.84
CA GLU A 484 31.51 8.56 13.39
C GLU A 484 32.71 7.71 12.95
N PHE A 485 33.08 7.77 11.67
CA PHE A 485 33.97 6.78 11.06
C PHE A 485 35.37 7.32 10.71
N LEU A 486 35.55 8.64 10.59
CA LEU A 486 36.87 9.19 10.34
C LEU A 486 37.64 9.39 11.66
N PRO A 487 38.98 9.21 11.65
CA PRO A 487 39.79 9.53 12.80
C PRO A 487 39.60 10.99 13.19
N THR A 488 39.31 11.26 14.45
CA THR A 488 39.46 12.60 15.00
C THR A 488 40.95 12.92 14.95
N THR A 489 41.36 13.82 14.05
CA THR A 489 42.74 14.31 14.03
C THR A 489 43.01 15.00 15.35
N GLY A 490 43.68 14.30 16.26
CA GLY A 490 44.24 14.91 17.46
C GLY A 490 45.31 15.91 17.04
N THR A 491 44.95 17.19 17.04
CA THR A 491 45.92 18.29 17.10
C THR A 491 46.04 18.78 18.52
#